data_AF-C2Y084-F1
#
_entry.id   AF-C2Y084-F1
#
_cell.length_a   1.000
_cell.length_b   1.000
_cell.length_c   1.000
_cell.angle_alpha   90.00
_cell.angle_beta   90.00
_cell.angle_gamma   90.00
#
_symmetry.space_group_name_H-M   'P 1'
#
loop_
_entity.id
_entity.type
_entity.pdbx_description
1 polymer ?
#
loop_
_entity_poly.entity_id
_entity_poly.type
_entity_poly.pdbx_seq_one_letter_code
_entity_poly.pdbx_strand_id
1 'polypeptide(L)'
;MDDKQMKTLMKRAKRKQLWRNWLISICASIIVIVSLFLGAAYFSQQTFRKMEREMNALHKVQGPNIRFSGSMYLSLGMTGSTVIYNSYKNIAGQPVKWINDIYESGIWGYSMKHYNGELVSLDEEKRGGGAVTIPDYNVQTMQREMRFYLPFVTYKNYVDDLENIRNLQNKVAEVALSFDKSYTAEQITEMLPKSVQPVWFWVDTYNEKKSDFYVGLKDPKDGAILNAEMAKNVFGFEGSYSKGKEDMKNDITINSKEFLYQMKYLAKNSEGIPSDYFEQYYKEIKNTKPKDIPIYGVVVTGKTEDLQGLQGVPYIKAAVRGVTVEKY
;
A
#
# COMPACT_ATOMS: atom_id res chain seq x y z
N MET A 1 -77.60 21.96 32.33
CA MET A 1 -76.36 22.33 31.62
C MET A 1 -76.74 22.57 30.16
N ASP A 2 -76.45 23.73 29.59
CA ASP A 2 -76.86 24.10 28.23
C ASP A 2 -76.08 23.27 27.19
N ASP A 3 -76.76 22.78 26.15
CA ASP A 3 -76.23 21.87 25.12
C ASP A 3 -75.06 22.52 24.35
N LYS A 4 -75.09 23.85 24.24
CA LYS A 4 -74.01 24.66 23.69
C LYS A 4 -72.75 24.60 24.55
N GLN A 5 -72.88 24.64 25.88
CA GLN A 5 -71.76 24.56 26.83
C GLN A 5 -71.12 23.15 26.85
N MET A 6 -71.93 22.10 26.74
CA MET A 6 -71.44 20.72 26.62
C MET A 6 -70.58 20.53 25.36
N LYS A 7 -71.02 21.05 24.21
CA LYS A 7 -70.24 21.00 22.96
C LYS A 7 -68.91 21.75 23.06
N THR A 8 -68.85 22.90 23.72
CA THR A 8 -67.59 23.65 23.92
C THR A 8 -66.62 22.93 24.85
N LEU A 9 -67.13 22.34 25.94
CA LEU A 9 -66.33 21.53 26.87
C LEU A 9 -65.76 20.29 26.18
N MET A 10 -66.58 19.56 25.41
CA MET A 10 -66.13 18.42 24.61
C MET A 10 -65.07 18.81 23.57
N LYS A 11 -65.24 19.94 22.85
CA LYS A 11 -64.24 20.43 21.89
C LYS A 11 -62.92 20.86 22.57
N ARG A 12 -62.96 21.43 23.78
CA ARG A 12 -61.75 21.76 24.56
C ARG A 12 -61.04 20.50 25.06
N ALA A 13 -61.80 19.52 25.55
CA ALA A 13 -61.26 18.23 25.99
C ALA A 13 -60.59 17.46 24.82
N LYS A 14 -61.26 17.37 23.66
CA LYS A 14 -60.70 16.75 22.45
C LYS A 14 -59.42 17.45 21.99
N ARG A 15 -59.39 18.79 21.98
CA ARG A 15 -58.16 19.56 21.64
C ARG A 15 -57.02 19.31 22.63
N LYS A 16 -57.29 19.27 23.94
CA LYS A 16 -56.28 18.96 24.96
C LYS A 16 -55.74 17.53 24.83
N GLN A 17 -56.61 16.56 24.52
CA GLN A 17 -56.22 15.17 24.27
C GLN A 17 -55.36 15.03 23.01
N LEU A 18 -55.75 15.70 21.92
CA LEU A 18 -54.96 15.72 20.68
C LEU A 18 -53.58 16.34 20.93
N TRP A 19 -53.50 17.50 21.60
CA TRP A 19 -52.22 18.12 21.97
C TRP A 19 -51.33 17.21 22.82
N ARG A 20 -51.89 16.53 23.82
CA ARG A 20 -51.14 15.58 24.65
C ARG A 20 -50.59 14.42 23.82
N ASN A 21 -51.41 13.81 22.96
CA ASN A 21 -50.97 12.71 22.10
C ASN A 21 -49.92 13.16 21.07
N TRP A 22 -50.08 14.37 20.52
CA TRP A 22 -49.12 14.97 19.60
C TRP A 22 -47.77 15.22 20.28
N LEU A 23 -47.78 15.72 21.52
CA LEU A 23 -46.57 15.93 22.32
C LEU A 23 -45.87 14.61 22.65
N ILE A 24 -46.61 13.57 23.06
CA ILE A 24 -46.04 12.24 23.30
C ILE A 24 -45.44 11.67 22.01
N SER A 25 -46.13 11.80 20.89
CA SER A 25 -45.65 11.33 19.58
C SER A 25 -44.39 12.06 19.13
N ILE A 26 -44.30 13.37 19.35
CA ILE A 26 -43.09 14.16 19.10
C ILE A 26 -41.95 13.69 19.99
N CYS A 27 -42.18 13.54 21.30
CA CYS A 27 -41.15 13.06 22.22
C CYS A 27 -40.66 11.67 21.84
N ALA A 28 -41.56 10.74 21.51
CA ALA A 28 -41.21 9.40 21.06
C ALA A 28 -40.42 9.43 19.75
N SER A 29 -40.82 10.28 18.79
CA SER A 29 -40.11 10.43 17.52
C SER A 29 -38.71 11.00 17.72
N ILE A 30 -38.54 12.00 18.61
CA ILE A 30 -37.24 12.55 18.95
C ILE A 30 -36.33 11.48 19.53
N ILE A 31 -36.84 10.66 20.46
CA ILE A 31 -36.07 9.56 21.05
C ILE A 31 -35.60 8.59 19.96
N VAL A 32 -36.50 8.17 19.07
CA VAL A 32 -36.15 7.26 17.96
C VAL A 32 -35.11 7.88 17.04
N ILE A 33 -35.28 9.16 16.65
CA ILE A 33 -34.34 9.87 15.77
C ILE A 33 -32.97 9.96 16.43
N VAL A 34 -32.90 10.35 17.71
CA VAL A 34 -31.64 10.44 18.46
C VAL A 34 -30.98 9.07 18.57
N SER A 35 -31.73 8.01 18.87
CA SER A 35 -31.18 6.65 18.93
C SER A 35 -30.64 6.17 17.59
N LEU A 36 -31.37 6.42 16.49
CA LEU A 36 -30.90 6.09 15.13
C LEU A 36 -29.64 6.90 14.79
N PHE A 37 -29.60 8.17 15.17
CA PHE A 37 -28.47 9.06 14.93
C PHE A 37 -27.21 8.61 15.69
N LEU A 38 -27.35 8.27 16.98
CA LEU A 38 -26.24 7.74 17.79
C LEU A 38 -25.77 6.38 17.26
N GLY A 39 -26.69 5.51 16.85
CA GLY A 39 -26.37 4.24 16.22
C GLY A 39 -25.57 4.43 14.92
N ALA A 40 -26.04 5.31 14.04
CA ALA A 40 -25.36 5.64 12.78
C ALA A 40 -23.95 6.20 13.02
N ALA A 41 -23.79 7.10 14.00
CA ALA A 41 -22.50 7.66 14.36
C ALA A 41 -21.54 6.58 14.92
N TYR A 42 -22.03 5.67 15.77
CA TYR A 42 -21.25 4.56 16.30
C TYR A 42 -20.76 3.62 15.20
N PHE A 43 -21.65 3.20 14.29
CA PHE A 43 -21.26 2.34 13.16
C PHE A 43 -20.28 3.04 12.22
N SER A 44 -20.52 4.32 11.90
CA SER A 44 -19.59 5.11 11.09
C SER A 44 -18.19 5.19 11.71
N GLN A 45 -18.09 5.39 13.04
CA GLN A 45 -16.81 5.40 13.73
C GLN A 45 -16.12 4.03 13.72
N GLN A 46 -16.89 2.95 13.85
CA GLN A 46 -16.33 1.61 13.81
C GLN A 46 -15.80 1.25 12.41
N THR A 47 -16.55 1.61 11.36
CA THR A 47 -16.11 1.47 9.97
C THR A 47 -14.83 2.26 9.70
N PHE A 48 -14.73 3.49 10.21
CA PHE A 48 -13.53 4.31 10.11
C PHE A 48 -12.31 3.67 10.80
N ARG A 49 -12.49 3.19 12.04
CA ARG A 49 -11.40 2.50 12.77
C ARG A 49 -10.94 1.23 12.07
N LYS A 50 -11.87 0.52 11.43
CA LYS A 50 -11.55 -0.66 10.64
C LYS A 50 -10.73 -0.28 9.40
N MET A 51 -11.21 0.70 8.64
CA MET A 51 -10.50 1.28 7.50
C MET A 51 -9.07 1.66 7.88
N GLU A 52 -8.87 2.41 8.98
CA GLU A 52 -7.54 2.80 9.43
C GLU A 52 -6.64 1.59 9.75
N ARG A 53 -7.17 0.53 10.37
CA ARG A 53 -6.38 -0.66 10.67
C ARG A 53 -5.97 -1.41 9.41
N GLU A 54 -6.90 -1.60 8.47
CA GLU A 54 -6.61 -2.27 7.19
C GLU A 54 -5.64 -1.47 6.33
N MET A 55 -5.83 -0.15 6.24
CA MET A 55 -4.94 0.75 5.51
C MET A 55 -3.53 0.75 6.13
N ASN A 56 -3.41 0.85 7.46
CA ASN A 56 -2.12 0.77 8.13
C ASN A 56 -1.45 -0.58 7.91
N ALA A 57 -2.20 -1.68 7.99
CA ALA A 57 -1.68 -3.02 7.73
C ALA A 57 -1.17 -3.16 6.29
N LEU A 58 -1.94 -2.66 5.31
CA LEU A 58 -1.58 -2.69 3.89
C LEU A 58 -0.26 -1.95 3.63
N HIS A 59 -0.13 -0.72 4.15
CA HIS A 59 1.07 0.10 3.99
C HIS A 59 2.30 -0.48 4.69
N LYS A 60 2.12 -1.35 5.68
CA LYS A 60 3.23 -2.06 6.33
C LYS A 60 3.75 -3.24 5.52
N VAL A 61 2.96 -3.77 4.60
CA VAL A 61 3.31 -4.99 3.85
C VAL A 61 3.49 -4.78 2.36
N GLN A 62 3.01 -3.68 1.79
CA GLN A 62 2.99 -3.42 0.35
C GLN A 62 3.46 -2.00 0.06
N GLY A 63 4.09 -1.80 -1.11
CA GLY A 63 4.57 -0.49 -1.52
C GLY A 63 6.01 -0.23 -1.05
N PRO A 64 7.02 -0.55 -1.87
CA PRO A 64 8.41 -0.46 -1.47
C PRO A 64 8.84 0.98 -1.20
N ASN A 65 9.54 1.16 -0.06
CA ASN A 65 10.11 2.42 0.39
C ASN A 65 9.10 3.57 0.61
N ILE A 66 7.81 3.27 0.75
CA ILE A 66 6.77 4.29 0.98
C ILE A 66 6.61 4.51 2.48
N ARG A 67 6.63 5.77 2.90
CA ARG A 67 6.44 6.23 4.27
C ARG A 67 5.29 7.21 4.36
N PHE A 68 4.62 7.19 5.49
CA PHE A 68 3.49 8.06 5.75
C PHE A 68 3.92 9.36 6.44
N SER A 69 3.60 10.53 5.86
CA SER A 69 3.95 11.83 6.45
C SER A 69 2.82 12.43 7.30
N GLY A 70 1.58 11.93 7.17
CA GLY A 70 0.44 12.42 7.93
C GLY A 70 -0.87 12.44 7.13
N SER A 71 -1.99 12.42 7.85
CA SER A 71 -3.34 12.42 7.29
C SER A 71 -4.04 13.75 7.51
N MET A 72 -5.01 14.06 6.63
CA MET A 72 -5.85 15.24 6.74
C MET A 72 -7.30 14.88 6.41
N TYR A 73 -8.25 15.38 7.18
CA TYR A 73 -9.67 15.24 6.86
C TYR A 73 -10.03 16.25 5.75
N LEU A 74 -10.42 15.74 4.58
CA LEU A 74 -11.03 16.54 3.52
C LEU A 74 -12.51 16.82 3.82
N SER A 75 -13.15 15.88 4.51
CA SER A 75 -14.52 16.01 5.01
C SER A 75 -14.65 15.24 6.32
N LEU A 76 -15.28 15.86 7.31
CA LEU A 76 -15.57 15.24 8.60
C LEU A 76 -17.07 15.39 8.87
N GLY A 77 -17.79 14.29 8.74
CA GLY A 77 -19.21 14.18 9.06
C GLY A 77 -19.47 13.09 10.10
N MET A 78 -20.67 13.10 10.69
CA MET A 78 -21.04 12.11 11.71
C MET A 78 -21.35 10.72 11.12
N THR A 79 -21.78 10.67 9.85
CA THR A 79 -22.15 9.44 9.14
C THR A 79 -21.17 9.07 8.04
N GLY A 80 -20.06 9.81 7.93
CA GLY A 80 -19.01 9.54 6.97
C GLY A 80 -17.91 10.58 7.02
N SER A 81 -16.72 10.19 6.57
CA SER A 81 -15.53 11.04 6.58
C SER A 81 -14.65 10.71 5.38
N THR A 82 -14.02 11.73 4.82
CA THR A 82 -13.04 11.59 3.75
C THR A 82 -11.69 12.02 4.29
N VAL A 83 -10.70 11.12 4.24
CA VAL A 83 -9.35 11.39 4.73
C VAL A 83 -8.36 11.19 3.59
N ILE A 84 -7.46 12.15 3.43
CA ILE A 84 -6.30 12.05 2.55
C ILE A 84 -5.08 11.66 3.38
N TYR A 85 -4.37 10.66 2.88
CA TYR A 85 -3.16 10.11 3.44
C TYR A 85 -2.01 10.51 2.53
N ASN A 86 -1.09 11.36 3.03
CA ASN A 86 0.09 11.79 2.26
C ASN A 86 1.27 10.85 2.51
N SER A 87 1.94 10.45 1.42
CA SER A 87 3.12 9.59 1.49
C SER A 87 4.36 10.22 0.84
N TYR A 88 5.52 9.73 1.26
CA TYR A 88 6.83 10.11 0.73
C TYR A 88 7.76 8.90 0.70
N LYS A 89 8.80 8.96 -0.13
CA LYS A 89 9.91 8.01 -0.11
C LYS A 89 11.14 8.68 0.48
N ASN A 90 11.94 7.95 1.24
CA ASN A 90 13.22 8.46 1.74
C ASN A 90 14.35 7.93 0.85
N ILE A 91 14.97 8.82 0.09
CA ILE A 91 16.06 8.50 -0.84
C ILE A 91 17.36 8.99 -0.22
N ALA A 92 18.10 8.07 0.42
CA ALA A 92 19.37 8.34 1.08
C ALA A 92 19.35 9.55 2.04
N GLY A 93 18.27 9.71 2.80
CA GLY A 93 18.06 10.81 3.76
C GLY A 93 17.20 11.95 3.23
N GLN A 94 16.81 11.94 1.96
CA GLN A 94 16.00 12.99 1.35
C GLN A 94 14.54 12.55 1.16
N PRO A 95 13.55 13.27 1.73
CA PRO A 95 12.14 12.96 1.50
C PRO A 95 11.70 13.42 0.10
N VAL A 96 11.08 12.53 -0.66
CA VAL A 96 10.47 12.81 -1.96
C VAL A 96 8.98 12.51 -1.88
N LYS A 97 8.13 13.47 -2.24
CA LYS A 97 6.68 13.27 -2.29
C LYS A 97 6.33 12.06 -3.16
N TRP A 98 5.50 11.18 -2.63
CA TRP A 98 4.97 10.02 -3.35
C TRP A 98 3.47 10.21 -3.64
N ILE A 99 2.62 9.22 -3.38
CA ILE A 99 1.19 9.30 -3.68
C ILE A 99 0.37 9.87 -2.52
N ASN A 100 -0.80 10.39 -2.86
CA ASN A 100 -1.85 10.63 -1.89
C ASN A 100 -2.94 9.57 -2.03
N ASP A 101 -3.23 8.88 -0.93
CA ASP A 101 -4.31 7.91 -0.84
C ASP A 101 -5.55 8.55 -0.21
N ILE A 102 -6.69 8.50 -0.89
CA ILE A 102 -7.94 9.07 -0.38
C ILE A 102 -8.84 7.92 0.03
N TYR A 103 -9.31 7.97 1.28
CA TYR A 103 -10.29 7.02 1.79
C TYR A 103 -11.57 7.73 2.17
N GLU A 104 -12.69 7.17 1.73
CA GLU A 104 -14.03 7.60 2.10
C GLU A 104 -14.68 6.52 2.94
N SER A 105 -14.97 6.84 4.20
CA SER A 105 -15.72 5.98 5.12
C SER A 105 -17.13 6.48 5.29
N GLY A 106 -18.10 5.58 5.37
CA GLY A 106 -19.49 5.85 5.74
C GLY A 106 -19.98 4.90 6.82
N ILE A 107 -21.29 4.87 7.04
CA ILE A 107 -21.93 3.96 8.01
C ILE A 107 -21.73 2.48 7.62
N TRP A 108 -21.87 2.17 6.34
CA TRP A 108 -21.97 0.79 5.84
C TRP A 108 -20.66 0.19 5.35
N GLY A 109 -19.62 1.00 5.22
CA GLY A 109 -18.35 0.58 4.65
C GLY A 109 -17.47 1.76 4.31
N TYR A 110 -16.31 1.47 3.75
CA TYR A 110 -15.40 2.46 3.21
C TYR A 110 -14.94 2.05 1.83
N SER A 111 -14.38 3.02 1.10
CA SER A 111 -13.74 2.79 -0.18
C SER A 111 -12.45 3.59 -0.26
N MET A 112 -11.44 3.01 -0.90
CA MET A 112 -10.26 3.74 -1.32
C MET A 112 -10.55 4.34 -2.70
N LYS A 113 -10.40 5.66 -2.84
CA LYS A 113 -10.44 6.32 -4.14
C LYS A 113 -9.06 6.31 -4.77
N HIS A 114 -8.86 5.38 -5.69
CA HIS A 114 -7.64 5.29 -6.50
C HIS A 114 -7.66 6.40 -7.56
N TYR A 115 -6.98 7.51 -7.30
CA TYR A 115 -6.65 8.51 -8.35
C TYR A 115 -5.33 8.18 -9.06
N ASN A 116 -4.88 6.92 -9.01
CA ASN A 116 -3.59 6.50 -9.55
C ASN A 116 -3.59 6.16 -11.05
N GLY A 117 -4.71 6.33 -11.76
CA GLY A 117 -4.79 6.26 -13.22
C GLY A 117 -4.13 5.02 -13.85
N GLU A 118 -3.95 5.04 -15.17
CA GLU A 118 -2.98 4.16 -15.84
C GLU A 118 -1.61 4.84 -15.81
N LEU A 119 -0.54 4.06 -15.60
CA LEU A 119 0.83 4.57 -15.58
C LEU A 119 1.10 5.43 -16.81
N VAL A 120 1.83 6.54 -16.64
CA VAL A 120 2.19 7.39 -17.78
C VAL A 120 3.32 6.71 -18.53
N SER A 121 3.10 6.43 -19.81
CA SER A 121 4.15 6.07 -20.76
C SER A 121 4.56 7.30 -21.55
N LEU A 122 5.84 7.39 -21.91
CA LEU A 122 6.35 8.51 -22.69
C LEU A 122 5.87 8.43 -24.14
N ASP A 123 5.44 9.57 -24.69
CA ASP A 123 4.94 9.66 -26.08
C ASP A 123 6.03 9.34 -27.12
N GLU A 124 7.30 9.52 -26.76
CA GLU A 124 8.44 9.50 -27.70
C GLU A 124 8.97 8.08 -28.05
N GLU A 125 8.39 6.99 -27.53
CA GLU A 125 9.01 5.65 -27.62
C GLU A 125 8.14 4.55 -28.24
N LYS A 126 7.42 4.85 -29.34
CA LYS A 126 6.71 3.82 -30.15
C LYS A 126 7.49 3.31 -31.37
N ARG A 127 8.83 3.38 -31.37
CA ARG A 127 9.66 2.89 -32.49
C ARG A 127 10.64 1.80 -32.06
N GLY A 128 10.17 0.56 -32.09
CA GLY A 128 11.03 -0.62 -32.33
C GLY A 128 11.53 -1.40 -31.11
N GLY A 129 11.37 -0.90 -29.89
CA GLY A 129 11.61 -1.67 -28.67
C GLY A 129 10.39 -2.51 -28.28
N GLY A 130 10.58 -3.77 -27.90
CA GLY A 130 9.49 -4.56 -27.29
C GLY A 130 8.94 -3.83 -26.06
N ALA A 131 7.64 -3.98 -25.77
CA ALA A 131 6.88 -3.24 -24.75
C ALA A 131 7.43 -3.27 -23.29
N VAL A 132 8.59 -3.89 -23.06
CA VAL A 132 9.20 -4.21 -21.77
C VAL A 132 10.25 -3.17 -21.34
N THR A 133 10.76 -2.35 -22.25
CA THR A 133 11.86 -1.39 -21.94
C THR A 133 11.40 0.01 -21.58
N ILE A 134 10.12 0.34 -21.79
CA ILE A 134 9.61 1.69 -21.54
C ILE A 134 9.46 1.88 -20.02
N PRO A 135 10.13 2.87 -19.41
CA PRO A 135 9.94 3.18 -18.00
C PRO A 135 8.48 3.56 -17.71
N ASP A 136 7.92 3.00 -16.65
CA ASP A 136 6.63 3.46 -16.15
C ASP A 136 6.81 4.62 -15.17
N TYR A 137 5.89 5.57 -15.23
CA TYR A 137 5.84 6.70 -14.31
C TYR A 137 4.54 6.71 -13.53
N ASN A 138 4.67 7.00 -12.24
CA ASN A 138 3.53 7.22 -11.37
C ASN A 138 2.76 8.46 -11.81
N VAL A 139 1.44 8.37 -11.99
CA VAL A 139 0.64 9.47 -12.53
C VAL A 139 0.54 10.70 -11.62
N GLN A 140 0.69 10.52 -10.30
CA GLN A 140 0.56 11.64 -9.35
C GLN A 140 1.86 12.41 -9.20
N THR A 141 3.00 11.72 -9.32
CA THR A 141 4.32 12.31 -9.01
C THR A 141 5.23 12.44 -10.21
N MET A 142 4.88 11.79 -11.32
CA MET A 142 5.73 11.64 -12.50
C MET A 142 7.12 11.06 -12.17
N GLN A 143 7.23 10.36 -11.06
CA GLN A 143 8.43 9.63 -10.68
C GLN A 143 8.42 8.23 -11.27
N ARG A 144 9.60 7.73 -11.63
CA ARG A 144 9.75 6.38 -12.21
C ARG A 144 9.36 5.32 -11.18
N GLU A 145 8.55 4.37 -11.61
CA GLU A 145 8.16 3.19 -10.82
C GLU A 145 9.20 2.07 -10.99
N MET A 146 9.41 1.32 -9.91
CA MET A 146 10.30 0.15 -9.91
C MET A 146 9.53 -1.09 -10.38
N ARG A 147 10.26 -2.05 -10.98
CA ARG A 147 9.74 -3.37 -11.32
C ARG A 147 10.59 -4.48 -10.69
N PHE A 148 9.95 -5.61 -10.43
CA PHE A 148 10.51 -6.74 -9.68
C PHE A 148 10.44 -8.03 -10.50
N TYR A 149 11.56 -8.72 -10.63
CA TYR A 149 11.71 -9.91 -11.48
C TYR A 149 11.76 -11.17 -10.62
N LEU A 150 10.82 -12.09 -10.84
CA LEU A 150 10.76 -13.35 -10.11
C LEU A 150 11.96 -14.26 -10.48
N PRO A 151 12.65 -14.85 -9.50
CA PRO A 151 13.85 -15.66 -9.77
C PRO A 151 13.53 -16.93 -10.55
N PHE A 152 12.38 -17.56 -10.29
CA PHE A 152 11.93 -18.80 -10.93
C PHE A 152 11.25 -18.59 -12.31
N VAL A 153 11.21 -17.36 -12.82
CA VAL A 153 10.59 -17.01 -14.10
C VAL A 153 11.64 -16.61 -15.13
N THR A 154 11.43 -17.01 -16.39
CA THR A 154 12.25 -16.55 -17.52
C THR A 154 11.56 -15.39 -18.22
N TYR A 155 12.18 -14.22 -18.18
CA TYR A 155 11.69 -13.01 -18.85
C TYR A 155 12.36 -12.83 -20.21
N LYS A 156 11.63 -12.20 -21.13
CA LYS A 156 12.14 -11.85 -22.46
C LYS A 156 13.27 -10.82 -22.38
N ASN A 157 13.10 -9.83 -21.51
CA ASN A 157 14.08 -8.77 -21.27
C ASN A 157 14.21 -8.53 -19.77
N TYR A 158 15.45 -8.41 -19.29
CA TYR A 158 15.77 -7.96 -17.95
C TYR A 158 16.28 -6.53 -18.02
N VAL A 159 15.81 -5.68 -17.10
CA VAL A 159 16.30 -4.30 -16.98
C VAL A 159 17.49 -4.28 -16.04
N ASP A 160 18.57 -3.64 -16.47
CA ASP A 160 19.73 -3.31 -15.64
C ASP A 160 20.05 -1.81 -15.77
N ASP A 161 19.39 -1.00 -14.94
CA ASP A 161 19.64 0.43 -14.88
C ASP A 161 20.98 0.78 -14.21
N LEU A 162 21.69 -0.18 -13.59
CA LEU A 162 22.99 0.07 -12.94
C LEU A 162 24.09 0.37 -13.96
N GLU A 163 23.99 -0.14 -15.19
CA GLU A 163 24.94 0.14 -16.27
C GLU A 163 25.06 1.64 -16.57
N ASN A 164 23.94 2.34 -16.54
CA ASN A 164 23.86 3.76 -16.89
C ASN A 164 23.73 4.68 -15.68
N ILE A 165 23.68 4.14 -14.46
CA ILE A 165 23.42 4.94 -13.25
C ILE A 165 24.54 5.97 -12.98
N ARG A 166 25.77 5.69 -13.42
CA ARG A 166 26.92 6.62 -13.31
C ARG A 166 26.74 7.93 -14.10
N ASN A 167 25.88 7.93 -15.12
CA ASN A 167 25.61 9.12 -15.93
C ASN A 167 24.82 10.16 -15.11
N LEU A 168 24.23 9.75 -13.99
CA LEU A 168 23.48 10.58 -13.05
C LEU A 168 24.41 11.10 -11.94
N GLN A 169 25.47 11.81 -12.30
CA GLN A 169 26.45 12.33 -11.35
C GLN A 169 25.82 13.26 -10.31
N ASN A 170 26.34 13.24 -9.07
CA ASN A 170 25.89 14.06 -7.95
C ASN A 170 24.42 13.83 -7.57
N LYS A 171 23.92 12.60 -7.76
CA LYS A 171 22.56 12.23 -7.37
C LYS A 171 22.53 11.10 -6.36
N VAL A 172 21.39 10.98 -5.70
CA VAL A 172 21.01 9.80 -4.93
C VAL A 172 19.82 9.14 -5.60
N ALA A 173 19.74 7.82 -5.54
CA ALA A 173 18.68 7.06 -6.17
C ALA A 173 18.20 5.93 -5.27
N GLU A 174 16.97 5.47 -5.54
CA GLU A 174 16.52 4.14 -5.14
C GLU A 174 16.58 3.17 -6.33
N VAL A 175 16.92 1.92 -6.04
CA VAL A 175 16.98 0.85 -7.03
C VAL A 175 16.36 -0.42 -6.43
N ALA A 176 15.42 -1.02 -7.14
CA ALA A 176 14.94 -2.36 -6.84
C ALA A 176 15.91 -3.39 -7.45
N LEU A 177 16.54 -4.19 -6.60
CA LEU A 177 17.38 -5.31 -6.98
C LEU A 177 16.56 -6.58 -6.88
N SER A 178 16.41 -7.28 -8.01
CA SER A 178 15.80 -8.61 -8.05
C SER A 178 16.91 -9.66 -8.09
N PHE A 179 16.85 -10.63 -7.19
CA PHE A 179 17.91 -11.62 -7.03
C PHE A 179 17.75 -12.83 -7.97
N ASP A 180 18.82 -13.60 -8.10
CA ASP A 180 18.85 -14.88 -8.84
C ASP A 180 18.09 -16.00 -8.11
N LYS A 181 18.01 -15.92 -6.78
CA LYS A 181 17.26 -16.83 -5.89
C LYS A 181 16.83 -16.11 -4.61
N SER A 182 16.12 -16.81 -3.73
CA SER A 182 15.80 -16.29 -2.40
C SER A 182 17.02 -16.25 -1.48
N TYR A 183 17.13 -15.18 -0.70
CA TYR A 183 18.10 -15.01 0.38
C TYR A 183 17.40 -14.68 1.70
N THR A 184 18.08 -14.82 2.83
CA THR A 184 17.61 -14.26 4.10
C THR A 184 18.01 -12.79 4.21
N ALA A 185 17.30 -12.02 5.05
CA ALA A 185 17.65 -10.62 5.29
C ALA A 185 19.10 -10.47 5.83
N GLU A 186 19.57 -11.41 6.65
CA GLU A 186 20.95 -11.41 7.15
C GLU A 186 21.97 -11.59 6.01
N GLN A 187 21.77 -12.58 5.13
CA GLN A 187 22.63 -12.78 3.96
C GLN A 187 22.68 -11.53 3.07
N ILE A 188 21.54 -10.87 2.88
CA ILE A 188 21.45 -9.65 2.09
C ILE A 188 22.26 -8.52 2.73
N THR A 189 22.16 -8.33 4.06
CA THR A 189 22.93 -7.30 4.75
C THR A 189 24.44 -7.56 4.72
N GLU A 190 24.87 -8.82 4.59
CA GLU A 190 26.28 -9.19 4.49
C GLU A 190 26.84 -9.05 3.08
N MET A 191 26.03 -9.34 2.05
CA MET A 191 26.48 -9.29 0.65
C MET A 191 26.45 -7.88 0.05
N LEU A 192 25.61 -6.98 0.56
CA LEU A 192 25.52 -5.61 0.07
C LEU A 192 26.74 -4.76 0.49
N PRO A 193 27.25 -3.87 -0.38
CA PRO A 193 28.29 -2.92 0.00
C PRO A 193 27.83 -2.02 1.16
N LYS A 194 28.76 -1.68 2.08
CA LYS A 194 28.45 -0.84 3.25
C LYS A 194 27.91 0.56 2.90
N SER A 195 28.22 1.06 1.70
CA SER A 195 27.76 2.35 1.19
C SER A 195 26.33 2.33 0.66
N VAL A 196 25.73 1.13 0.51
CA VAL A 196 24.39 0.92 -0.02
C VAL A 196 23.47 0.53 1.14
N GLN A 197 22.35 1.23 1.28
CA GLN A 197 21.41 1.01 2.37
C GLN A 197 20.19 0.20 1.92
N PRO A 198 19.93 -0.99 2.48
CA PRO A 198 18.71 -1.75 2.20
C PRO A 198 17.53 -1.13 2.96
N VAL A 199 16.60 -0.51 2.22
CA VAL A 199 15.46 0.23 2.79
C VAL A 199 14.15 -0.54 2.75
N TRP A 200 14.06 -1.60 1.94
CA TRP A 200 12.86 -2.44 1.87
C TRP A 200 13.17 -3.82 1.29
N PHE A 201 12.66 -4.88 1.91
CA PHE A 201 12.93 -6.28 1.53
C PHE A 201 11.71 -6.90 0.86
N TRP A 202 11.85 -7.38 -0.38
CA TRP A 202 10.79 -8.04 -1.15
C TRP A 202 10.68 -9.51 -0.76
N VAL A 203 9.62 -9.85 -0.03
CA VAL A 203 9.41 -11.19 0.51
C VAL A 203 8.84 -12.12 -0.55
N ASP A 204 9.38 -13.34 -0.60
CA ASP A 204 8.78 -14.42 -1.36
C ASP A 204 7.46 -14.84 -0.72
N THR A 205 6.37 -14.49 -1.41
CA THR A 205 5.00 -14.85 -1.07
C THR A 205 4.35 -15.67 -2.20
N TYR A 206 5.16 -16.20 -3.11
CA TYR A 206 4.69 -16.76 -4.38
C TYR A 206 4.65 -18.28 -4.32
N ASN A 207 3.65 -18.86 -4.98
CA ASN A 207 3.64 -20.28 -5.24
C ASN A 207 4.26 -20.56 -6.61
N GLU A 208 5.52 -21.01 -6.65
CA GLU A 208 6.25 -21.23 -7.92
C GLU A 208 5.51 -22.18 -8.87
N LYS A 209 4.73 -23.14 -8.34
CA LYS A 209 3.92 -24.08 -9.14
C LYS A 209 2.72 -23.43 -9.82
N LYS A 210 2.39 -22.20 -9.45
CA LYS A 210 1.30 -21.39 -9.99
C LYS A 210 1.84 -20.09 -10.59
N SER A 211 3.03 -20.11 -11.17
CA SER A 211 3.68 -18.94 -11.78
C SER A 211 2.75 -18.16 -12.73
N ASP A 212 1.93 -18.87 -13.52
CA ASP A 212 0.93 -18.32 -14.45
C ASP A 212 -0.11 -17.39 -13.81
N PHE A 213 -0.32 -17.47 -12.50
CA PHE A 213 -1.22 -16.59 -11.76
C PHE A 213 -0.60 -15.20 -11.50
N TYR A 214 0.72 -15.12 -11.41
CA TYR A 214 1.44 -13.91 -11.03
C TYR A 214 2.01 -13.17 -12.25
N VAL A 215 2.45 -13.93 -13.25
CA VAL A 215 3.13 -13.37 -14.42
C VAL A 215 2.14 -12.80 -15.45
N GLY A 216 2.57 -11.75 -16.12
CA GLY A 216 1.80 -11.12 -17.19
C GLY A 216 1.85 -11.90 -18.52
N LEU A 217 1.74 -11.14 -19.60
CA LEU A 217 1.75 -11.67 -20.97
C LEU A 217 2.99 -12.51 -21.25
N LYS A 218 2.79 -13.63 -21.95
CA LYS A 218 3.84 -14.50 -22.47
C LYS A 218 4.12 -14.18 -23.93
N ASP A 219 5.38 -14.20 -24.33
CA ASP A 219 5.76 -14.14 -25.74
C ASP A 219 5.23 -15.41 -26.45
N PRO A 220 4.43 -15.28 -27.52
CA PRO A 220 3.86 -16.43 -28.21
C PRO A 220 4.90 -17.33 -28.90
N LYS A 221 6.15 -16.86 -29.10
CA LYS A 221 7.20 -17.61 -29.79
C LYS A 221 7.97 -18.55 -28.88
N ASP A 222 8.33 -18.08 -27.69
CA ASP A 222 9.22 -18.80 -26.76
C ASP A 222 8.65 -18.96 -25.35
N GLY A 223 7.46 -18.40 -25.07
CA GLY A 223 6.77 -18.50 -23.79
C GLY A 223 7.38 -17.62 -22.69
N ALA A 224 8.40 -16.81 -22.99
CA ALA A 224 9.05 -15.95 -22.00
C ALA A 224 8.10 -14.84 -21.53
N ILE A 225 8.21 -14.46 -20.25
CA ILE A 225 7.35 -13.42 -19.67
C ILE A 225 7.78 -12.04 -20.16
N LEU A 226 6.80 -11.26 -20.59
CA LEU A 226 7.02 -9.91 -21.10
C LEU A 226 7.09 -8.88 -19.97
N ASN A 227 6.29 -9.01 -18.91
CA ASN A 227 6.19 -7.98 -17.87
C ASN A 227 6.61 -8.49 -16.50
N ALA A 228 7.53 -7.75 -15.87
CA ALA A 228 7.89 -7.90 -14.46
C ALA A 228 6.81 -7.31 -13.51
N GLU A 229 6.86 -7.71 -12.24
CA GLU A 229 5.93 -7.29 -11.19
C GLU A 229 6.05 -5.81 -10.89
N MET A 230 4.92 -5.12 -10.74
CA MET A 230 4.90 -3.70 -10.37
C MET A 230 5.19 -3.52 -8.87
N ALA A 231 5.86 -2.43 -8.51
CA ALA A 231 6.13 -2.05 -7.11
C ALA A 231 4.89 -2.08 -6.20
N LYS A 232 3.72 -1.66 -6.70
CA LYS A 232 2.48 -1.67 -5.91
C LYS A 232 1.92 -3.08 -5.62
N ASN A 233 2.39 -4.11 -6.32
CA ASN A 233 1.86 -5.48 -6.20
C ASN A 233 2.74 -6.37 -5.31
N VAL A 234 3.97 -5.95 -5.01
CA VAL A 234 4.90 -6.77 -4.24
C VAL A 234 4.71 -6.63 -2.74
N PHE A 235 4.89 -7.74 -2.01
CA PHE A 235 4.82 -7.78 -0.56
C PHE A 235 6.20 -7.81 0.08
N GLY A 236 6.38 -7.09 1.16
CA GLY A 236 7.66 -6.97 1.82
C GLY A 236 7.64 -6.05 3.01
N PHE A 237 8.81 -5.82 3.59
CA PHE A 237 8.92 -5.07 4.84
C PHE A 237 10.05 -4.05 4.81
N GLU A 238 9.88 -3.02 5.62
CA GLU A 238 10.86 -1.95 5.76
C GLU A 238 12.20 -2.46 6.27
N GLY A 239 13.29 -2.02 5.64
CA GLY A 239 14.64 -2.32 6.09
C GLY A 239 15.05 -1.44 7.27
N SER A 240 16.26 -0.88 7.21
CA SER A 240 16.74 0.04 8.25
C SER A 240 17.41 1.25 7.64
N TYR A 241 17.19 2.38 8.29
CA TYR A 241 17.87 3.64 8.00
C TYR A 241 19.04 3.90 8.95
N SER A 242 19.26 3.00 9.92
CA SER A 242 20.41 3.10 10.81
C SER A 242 21.71 2.87 10.06
N LYS A 243 22.75 3.62 10.47
CA LYS A 243 24.13 3.41 10.03
C LYS A 243 24.84 2.35 10.89
N GLY A 244 24.30 2.06 12.08
CA GLY A 244 24.83 1.04 12.99
C GLY A 244 24.38 -0.34 12.57
N LYS A 245 25.32 -1.30 12.48
CA LYS A 245 25.00 -2.69 12.10
C LYS A 245 24.04 -3.37 13.07
N GLU A 246 24.21 -3.15 14.36
CA GLU A 246 23.37 -3.77 15.39
C GLU A 246 21.93 -3.25 15.34
N ASP A 247 21.78 -1.93 15.30
CA ASP A 247 20.47 -1.28 15.14
C ASP A 247 19.78 -1.72 13.84
N MET A 248 20.53 -1.84 12.73
CA MET A 248 20.01 -2.36 11.47
C MET A 248 19.49 -3.79 11.60
N LYS A 249 20.22 -4.69 12.26
CA LYS A 249 19.75 -6.06 12.51
C LYS A 249 18.50 -6.08 13.39
N ASN A 250 18.44 -5.21 14.40
CA ASN A 250 17.29 -5.08 15.29
C ASN A 250 16.05 -4.57 14.55
N ASP A 251 16.18 -3.51 13.76
CA ASP A 251 15.11 -2.96 12.91
C ASP A 251 14.55 -4.03 11.96
N ILE A 252 15.42 -4.72 11.22
CA ILE A 252 15.03 -5.81 10.30
C ILE A 252 14.28 -6.92 11.06
N THR A 253 14.72 -7.26 12.27
CA THR A 253 14.06 -8.28 13.11
C THR A 253 12.68 -7.84 13.58
N ILE A 254 12.51 -6.56 13.94
CA ILE A 254 11.22 -5.99 14.34
C ILE A 254 10.28 -5.92 13.13
N ASN A 255 10.77 -5.40 12.01
CA ASN A 255 9.96 -5.17 10.80
C ASN A 255 9.53 -6.49 10.14
N SER A 256 10.37 -7.52 10.14
CA SER A 256 9.99 -8.86 9.66
C SER A 256 8.91 -9.52 10.53
N LYS A 257 8.94 -9.34 11.85
CA LYS A 257 7.87 -9.79 12.76
C LYS A 257 6.57 -9.05 12.48
N GLU A 258 6.66 -7.72 12.36
CA GLU A 258 5.51 -6.87 12.08
C GLU A 258 4.86 -7.23 10.75
N PHE A 259 5.67 -7.48 9.71
CA PHE A 259 5.20 -7.94 8.41
C PHE A 259 4.38 -9.22 8.50
N LEU A 260 4.88 -10.27 9.16
CA LEU A 260 4.13 -11.52 9.33
C LEU A 260 2.82 -11.31 10.10
N TYR A 261 2.84 -10.42 11.11
CA TYR A 261 1.64 -10.06 11.87
C TYR A 261 0.60 -9.35 11.00
N GLN A 262 1.02 -8.36 10.21
CA GLN A 262 0.13 -7.59 9.35
C GLN A 262 -0.40 -8.40 8.16
N MET A 263 0.43 -9.25 7.55
CA MET A 263 -0.04 -10.21 6.52
C MET A 263 -1.11 -11.15 7.07
N LYS A 264 -0.93 -11.65 8.30
CA LYS A 264 -1.93 -12.47 8.99
C LYS A 264 -3.21 -11.70 9.28
N TYR A 265 -3.09 -10.43 9.68
CA TYR A 265 -4.23 -9.57 9.94
C TYR A 265 -5.05 -9.35 8.65
N LEU A 266 -4.40 -8.96 7.55
CA LEU A 266 -5.05 -8.75 6.25
C LEU A 266 -5.74 -10.02 5.75
N ALA A 267 -5.04 -11.16 5.77
CA ALA A 267 -5.60 -12.45 5.36
C ALA A 267 -6.86 -12.88 6.13
N LYS A 268 -7.12 -12.32 7.32
CA LYS A 268 -8.28 -12.64 8.16
C LYS A 268 -9.37 -11.58 8.17
N ASN A 269 -9.03 -10.33 7.89
CA ASN A 269 -9.90 -9.19 8.19
C ASN A 269 -10.22 -8.32 6.99
N SER A 270 -9.56 -8.49 5.84
CA SER A 270 -9.79 -7.66 4.65
C SER A 270 -11.20 -7.82 4.10
N GLU A 271 -12.06 -6.84 4.35
CA GLU A 271 -13.39 -6.74 3.75
C GLU A 271 -13.37 -5.87 2.49
N GLY A 272 -14.20 -6.21 1.50
CA GLY A 272 -14.25 -5.49 0.22
C GLY A 272 -13.12 -5.82 -0.75
N ILE A 273 -12.11 -6.57 -0.31
CA ILE A 273 -11.11 -7.23 -1.15
C ILE A 273 -11.51 -8.71 -1.24
N PRO A 274 -11.39 -9.37 -2.41
CA PRO A 274 -11.62 -10.81 -2.52
C PRO A 274 -10.87 -11.54 -1.40
N SER A 275 -11.59 -12.34 -0.60
CA SER A 275 -11.07 -12.94 0.63
C SER A 275 -9.82 -13.80 0.41
N ASP A 276 -9.65 -14.31 -0.81
CA ASP A 276 -8.52 -15.11 -1.25
C ASP A 276 -7.26 -14.29 -1.58
N TYR A 277 -7.38 -12.98 -1.83
CA TYR A 277 -6.26 -12.16 -2.30
C TYR A 277 -5.07 -12.17 -1.34
N PHE A 278 -5.25 -11.79 -0.07
CA PHE A 278 -4.13 -11.85 0.91
C PHE A 278 -3.91 -13.26 1.44
N GLU A 279 -4.96 -14.08 1.50
CA GLU A 279 -4.88 -15.43 2.04
C GLU A 279 -3.92 -16.30 1.24
N GLN A 280 -3.93 -16.20 -0.09
CA GLN A 280 -3.03 -16.97 -0.95
C GLN A 280 -1.55 -16.60 -0.73
N TYR A 281 -1.21 -15.33 -0.55
CA TYR A 281 0.17 -14.89 -0.29
C TYR A 281 0.60 -15.25 1.14
N TYR A 282 -0.29 -15.06 2.12
CA TYR A 282 -0.01 -15.40 3.52
C TYR A 282 0.22 -16.90 3.71
N LYS A 283 -0.47 -17.76 2.96
CA LYS A 283 -0.31 -19.22 3.03
C LYS A 283 1.13 -19.69 2.78
N GLU A 284 1.87 -19.01 1.91
CA GLU A 284 3.26 -19.35 1.56
C GLU A 284 4.23 -19.00 2.70
N ILE A 285 3.92 -17.99 3.52
CA ILE A 285 4.82 -17.48 4.58
C ILE A 285 4.36 -17.78 6.02
N LYS A 286 3.14 -18.29 6.23
CA LYS A 286 2.51 -18.40 7.56
C LYS A 286 3.28 -19.20 8.62
N ASN A 287 4.13 -20.13 8.18
CA ASN A 287 4.91 -21.02 9.07
C ASN A 287 6.40 -20.62 9.15
N THR A 288 6.76 -19.52 8.50
CA THR A 288 8.15 -19.07 8.41
C THR A 288 8.49 -18.20 9.61
N LYS A 289 9.67 -18.42 10.20
CA LYS A 289 10.15 -17.57 11.29
C LYS A 289 10.65 -16.25 10.71
N PRO A 290 10.54 -15.12 11.43
CA PRO A 290 10.96 -13.80 10.94
C PRO A 290 12.37 -13.75 10.32
N LYS A 291 13.34 -14.41 10.96
CA LYS A 291 14.74 -14.47 10.49
C LYS A 291 14.97 -15.38 9.26
N ASP A 292 14.05 -16.30 9.02
CA ASP A 292 14.14 -17.32 7.98
C ASP A 292 13.23 -16.97 6.78
N ILE A 293 12.65 -15.76 6.76
CA ILE A 293 11.79 -15.30 5.65
C ILE A 293 12.62 -15.24 4.36
N PRO A 294 12.19 -15.96 3.29
CA PRO A 294 12.83 -15.87 1.98
C PRO A 294 12.55 -14.53 1.32
N ILE A 295 13.60 -13.91 0.77
CA ILE A 295 13.58 -12.60 0.13
C ILE A 295 14.05 -12.73 -1.32
N TYR A 296 13.22 -12.33 -2.28
CA TYR A 296 13.55 -12.33 -3.71
C TYR A 296 14.22 -11.06 -4.22
N GLY A 297 14.21 -10.00 -3.42
CA GLY A 297 14.86 -8.76 -3.80
C GLY A 297 14.90 -7.74 -2.69
N VAL A 298 15.54 -6.63 -2.95
CA VAL A 298 15.68 -5.54 -1.99
C VAL A 298 15.64 -4.21 -2.73
N VAL A 299 14.95 -3.23 -2.16
CA VAL A 299 15.12 -1.84 -2.56
C VAL A 299 16.24 -1.25 -1.74
N VAL A 300 17.22 -0.70 -2.45
CA VAL A 300 18.35 -0.01 -1.87
C VAL A 300 18.34 1.47 -2.19
N THR A 301 18.91 2.27 -1.31
CA THR A 301 19.21 3.67 -1.58
C THR A 301 20.70 3.96 -1.39
N GLY A 302 21.21 4.92 -2.14
CA GLY A 302 22.60 5.32 -2.08
C GLY A 302 22.93 6.41 -3.08
N LYS A 303 24.19 6.84 -3.08
CA LYS A 303 24.71 7.67 -4.17
C LYS A 303 24.79 6.84 -5.44
N THR A 304 24.58 7.47 -6.58
CA THR A 304 24.67 6.82 -7.88
C THR A 304 26.02 6.15 -8.12
N GLU A 305 27.11 6.73 -7.61
CA GLU A 305 28.45 6.15 -7.70
C GLU A 305 28.61 4.90 -6.82
N ASP A 306 27.99 4.90 -5.62
CA ASP A 306 28.03 3.76 -4.69
C ASP A 306 27.16 2.61 -5.22
N LEU A 307 26.01 2.92 -5.82
CA LEU A 307 25.09 1.94 -6.41
C LEU A 307 25.69 1.27 -7.65
N GLN A 308 26.56 1.95 -8.40
CA GLN A 308 27.25 1.36 -9.55
C GLN A 308 28.08 0.13 -9.16
N GLY A 309 28.58 0.06 -7.93
CA GLY A 309 29.33 -1.09 -7.43
C GLY A 309 28.55 -2.41 -7.40
N LEU A 310 27.23 -2.36 -7.61
CA LEU A 310 26.36 -3.53 -7.74
C LEU A 310 26.21 -4.03 -9.18
N GLN A 311 26.76 -3.32 -10.17
CA GLN A 311 26.67 -3.72 -11.58
C GLN A 311 27.38 -5.07 -11.80
N GLY A 312 26.70 -6.00 -12.47
CA GLY A 312 27.28 -7.29 -12.88
C GLY A 312 27.57 -8.27 -11.74
N VAL A 313 27.13 -7.99 -10.51
CA VAL A 313 27.26 -8.95 -9.41
C VAL A 313 26.36 -10.17 -9.65
N PRO A 314 26.83 -11.40 -9.40
CA PRO A 314 26.16 -12.61 -9.87
C PRO A 314 24.83 -12.92 -9.16
N TYR A 315 24.59 -12.34 -7.99
CA TYR A 315 23.35 -12.53 -7.24
C TYR A 315 22.21 -11.58 -7.67
N ILE A 316 22.47 -10.64 -8.61
CA ILE A 316 21.45 -9.72 -9.12
C ILE A 316 21.05 -10.14 -10.55
N LYS A 317 19.77 -10.42 -10.73
CA LYS A 317 19.16 -10.81 -12.01
C LYS A 317 18.62 -9.63 -12.79
N ALA A 318 18.13 -8.61 -12.08
CA ALA A 318 17.67 -7.34 -12.65
C ALA A 318 17.81 -6.22 -11.63
N ALA A 319 18.00 -5.01 -12.12
CA ALA A 319 18.08 -3.81 -11.31
C ALA A 319 17.28 -2.68 -11.97
N VAL A 320 16.23 -2.22 -11.30
CA VAL A 320 15.32 -1.19 -11.83
C VAL A 320 15.40 0.05 -10.95
N ARG A 321 15.87 1.16 -11.53
CA ARG A 321 15.97 2.46 -10.86
C ARG A 321 14.58 3.07 -10.71
N GLY A 322 14.25 3.48 -9.49
CA GLY A 322 13.06 4.27 -9.19
C GLY A 322 13.37 5.77 -9.13
N VAL A 323 12.96 6.39 -8.02
CA VAL A 323 13.18 7.82 -7.75
C VAL A 323 14.67 8.18 -7.76
N THR A 324 14.98 9.36 -8.30
CA THR A 324 16.32 9.96 -8.28
C THR A 324 16.22 11.42 -7.85
N VAL A 325 17.14 11.87 -7.01
CA VAL A 325 17.16 13.22 -6.44
C VAL A 325 18.56 13.79 -6.54
N GLU A 326 18.67 15.10 -6.75
CA GLU A 326 19.95 15.80 -6.61
C GLU A 326 20.50 15.61 -5.18
N LYS A 327 21.81 15.43 -5.08
CA LYS A 327 22.47 15.35 -3.78
C LYS A 327 22.60 16.77 -3.19
N TYR A 328 22.22 16.93 -1.92
CA TYR A 328 22.48 18.16 -1.15
C TYR A 328 23.97 18.44 -0.94
#